data_AF-A0A378QN68-F1
#
_entry.id   AF-A0A378QN68-F1
#
_cell.length_a   1.000
_cell.length_b   1.000
_cell.length_c   1.000
_cell.angle_alpha   90.00
_cell.angle_beta   90.00
_cell.angle_gamma   90.00
#
_symmetry.space_group_name_H-M   'P 1'
#
loop_
_entity.id
_entity.type
_entity.pdbx_description
1 polymer ?
#
loop_
_entity_poly.entity_id
_entity_poly.type
_entity_poly.pdbx_seq_one_letter_code
_entity_poly.pdbx_strand_id
1 'polypeptide(L)'
;MLQYLSIVAHAIELRQKALAYLGNCGNISKVCVAYNILRSTLYARIKKQEQGDLSCQSGGSRGYKVNRDELRAYVEQNPDAYLHEIAKVFDCSTSTIFYALQSLGVTHKKRPQPTKSKTQTKSKISKTN
;
A
#
# COMPACT_ATOMS: atom_id res chain seq x y z
N MET A 1 -25.40 -29.35 7.23
CA MET A 1 -24.89 -28.40 6.23
C MET A 1 -24.29 -27.19 6.95
N LEU A 2 -22.99 -27.21 7.22
CA LEU A 2 -22.28 -26.04 7.74
C LEU A 2 -21.81 -25.23 6.54
N GLN A 3 -22.63 -24.29 6.09
CA GLN A 3 -22.18 -23.28 5.13
C GLN A 3 -21.17 -22.40 5.86
N TYR A 4 -19.89 -22.61 5.56
CA TYR A 4 -18.80 -21.70 5.93
C TYR A 4 -19.19 -20.30 5.47
N LEU A 5 -19.58 -19.44 6.41
CA LEU A 5 -19.96 -18.07 6.10
C LEU A 5 -18.72 -17.19 6.19
N SER A 6 -18.31 -16.75 5.01
CA SER A 6 -17.19 -15.86 4.77
C SER A 6 -17.26 -14.62 5.67
N ILE A 7 -16.11 -14.24 6.23
CA ILE A 7 -15.89 -12.93 6.88
C ILE A 7 -15.78 -11.88 5.76
N VAL A 8 -16.82 -11.73 4.93
CA VAL A 8 -16.84 -10.73 3.87
C VAL A 8 -17.18 -9.39 4.49
N ALA A 9 -16.33 -8.41 4.20
CA ALA A 9 -16.62 -7.02 4.48
C ALA A 9 -17.79 -6.58 3.58
N HIS A 10 -18.98 -6.49 4.16
CA HIS A 10 -20.14 -5.92 3.47
C HIS A 10 -20.00 -4.40 3.36
N ALA A 11 -20.51 -3.83 2.26
CA ALA A 11 -20.62 -2.39 2.03
C ALA A 11 -21.32 -1.68 3.20
N ILE A 12 -20.95 -0.43 3.45
CA ILE A 12 -21.46 0.39 4.56
C ILE A 12 -22.98 0.52 4.49
N GLU A 13 -23.52 0.73 3.29
CA GLU A 13 -24.97 0.80 3.00
C GLU A 13 -25.75 -0.41 3.55
N LEU A 14 -25.20 -1.62 3.38
CA LEU A 14 -25.86 -2.84 3.85
C LEU A 14 -25.88 -2.93 5.37
N ARG A 15 -24.89 -2.35 6.05
CA ARG A 15 -24.83 -2.28 7.51
C ARG A 15 -25.88 -1.32 8.04
N GLN A 16 -25.95 -0.13 7.45
CA GLN A 16 -26.94 0.88 7.81
C GLN A 16 -28.36 0.37 7.59
N LYS A 17 -28.64 -0.26 6.45
CA LYS A 17 -29.95 -0.81 6.13
C LYS A 17 -30.36 -1.95 7.09
N ALA A 18 -29.42 -2.81 7.48
CA ALA A 18 -29.68 -3.86 8.47
C ALA A 18 -30.00 -3.30 9.86
N LEU A 19 -29.33 -2.22 10.27
CA LEU A 19 -29.59 -1.54 11.55
C LEU A 19 -30.91 -0.77 11.54
N ALA A 20 -31.24 -0.08 10.46
CA ALA A 20 -32.55 0.56 10.28
C ALA A 20 -33.69 -0.47 10.33
N TYR A 21 -33.50 -1.62 9.67
CA TYR A 21 -34.47 -2.71 9.72
C TYR A 21 -34.61 -3.31 11.13
N LEU A 22 -33.52 -3.40 11.89
CA LEU A 22 -33.57 -3.82 13.29
C LEU A 22 -34.43 -2.87 14.15
N GLY A 23 -34.29 -1.55 13.96
CA GLY A 23 -35.12 -0.56 14.63
C GLY A 23 -36.62 -0.72 14.33
N ASN A 24 -36.96 -1.12 13.10
CA ASN A 24 -38.36 -1.31 12.68
C ASN A 24 -38.97 -2.62 13.19
N CYS A 25 -38.20 -3.71 13.23
CA CYS A 25 -38.75 -5.05 13.50
C CYS A 25 -38.53 -5.55 14.94
N GLY A 26 -37.58 -4.96 15.68
CA GLY A 26 -37.23 -5.37 17.05
C GLY A 26 -36.71 -6.81 17.19
N ASN A 27 -36.49 -7.54 16.08
CA ASN A 27 -36.15 -8.96 16.10
C ASN A 27 -34.89 -9.28 15.28
N ILE A 28 -33.84 -9.68 16.01
CA ILE A 28 -32.51 -10.03 15.49
C ILE A 28 -32.58 -11.20 14.49
N SER A 29 -33.41 -12.22 14.75
CA SER A 29 -33.50 -13.39 13.87
C SER A 29 -34.12 -13.04 12.51
N LYS A 30 -35.11 -12.15 12.48
CA LYS A 30 -35.70 -11.68 11.22
C LYS A 30 -34.69 -10.91 10.38
N VAL A 31 -33.86 -10.07 11.02
CA VAL A 31 -32.78 -9.33 10.33
C VAL A 31 -31.74 -10.30 9.75
N CYS A 32 -31.33 -11.31 10.53
CA CYS A 32 -30.38 -12.32 10.06
C CYS A 32 -30.86 -13.07 8.82
N VAL A 33 -32.14 -13.46 8.79
CA VAL A 33 -32.74 -14.15 7.63
C VAL A 33 -32.87 -13.19 6.44
N ALA A 34 -33.35 -11.97 6.65
CA ALA A 34 -33.58 -11.01 5.56
C ALA A 34 -32.27 -10.58 4.86
N TYR A 35 -31.20 -10.41 5.62
CA TYR A 35 -29.91 -9.93 5.10
C TYR A 35 -28.87 -11.05 4.92
N ASN A 36 -29.21 -12.31 5.22
CA ASN A 36 -28.30 -13.45 5.23
C ASN A 36 -27.03 -13.18 6.07
N ILE A 37 -27.22 -12.66 7.28
CA ILE A 37 -26.14 -12.29 8.21
C ILE A 37 -26.17 -13.19 9.44
N LEU A 38 -25.00 -13.58 9.95
CA LEU A 38 -24.91 -14.27 11.24
C LEU A 38 -25.30 -13.36 12.41
N ARG A 39 -25.91 -13.96 13.43
CA ARG A 39 -26.21 -13.27 14.70
C ARG A 39 -24.98 -12.60 15.30
N SER A 40 -23.83 -13.27 15.31
CA SER A 40 -22.56 -12.73 15.83
C SER A 40 -22.11 -11.45 15.12
N THR A 41 -22.21 -11.43 13.78
CA THR A 41 -21.90 -10.25 12.97
C THR A 41 -22.85 -9.10 13.25
N LEU A 42 -24.14 -9.37 13.47
CA LEU A 42 -25.12 -8.35 13.81
C LEU A 42 -24.84 -7.74 15.20
N TYR A 43 -24.52 -8.56 16.21
CA TYR A 43 -24.08 -8.06 17.52
C TYR A 43 -22.81 -7.21 17.44
N ALA A 44 -21.82 -7.64 16.67
CA ALA A 44 -20.60 -6.86 16.46
C ALA A 44 -20.89 -5.49 15.82
N ARG A 45 -21.90 -5.40 14.96
CA ARG A 45 -22.35 -4.13 14.36
C ARG A 45 -23.10 -3.23 15.34
N ILE A 46 -23.96 -3.79 16.19
CA ILE A 46 -24.66 -3.03 17.24
C ILE A 46 -23.62 -2.38 18.17
N LYS A 47 -22.66 -3.17 18.66
CA LYS A 47 -21.56 -2.67 19.49
C LYS A 47 -20.76 -1.56 18.81
N LYS A 48 -20.52 -1.68 17.51
CA LYS A 48 -19.82 -0.67 16.71
C LYS A 48 -20.65 0.60 16.48
N GLN A 49 -21.96 0.47 16.34
CA GLN A 49 -22.88 1.61 16.25
C GLN A 49 -22.90 2.41 17.57
N GLU A 50 -22.90 1.74 18.71
CA GLU A 50 -22.79 2.39 20.03
C GLU A 50 -21.47 3.17 20.18
N GLN A 51 -20.40 2.66 19.55
CA GLN A 51 -19.08 3.30 19.50
C GLN A 51 -18.99 4.44 18.45
N GLY A 52 -20.02 4.61 17.61
CA GLY A 52 -20.07 5.63 16.56
C GLY A 52 -19.28 5.29 15.29
N ASP A 53 -18.72 4.09 15.16
CA ASP A 53 -17.88 3.70 14.02
C ASP A 53 -18.48 2.52 13.22
N LEU A 54 -19.12 2.84 12.09
CA LEU A 54 -19.68 1.85 11.16
C LEU A 54 -18.69 1.39 10.08
N SER A 55 -17.48 1.97 10.07
CA SER A 55 -16.50 1.75 9.02
C SER A 55 -15.94 0.32 9.04
N CYS A 56 -15.42 -0.12 7.90
CA CYS A 56 -14.64 -1.35 7.87
C CYS A 56 -13.29 -1.04 8.52
N GLN A 57 -12.85 -1.88 9.47
CA GLN A 57 -11.46 -1.82 9.89
C GLN A 57 -10.61 -2.11 8.67
N SER A 58 -9.86 -1.12 8.21
CA SER A 58 -8.77 -1.36 7.28
C SER A 58 -7.78 -2.27 8.00
N GLY A 59 -7.33 -3.33 7.32
CA GLY A 59 -6.28 -4.17 7.87
C GLY A 59 -5.09 -3.29 8.23
N GLY A 60 -4.63 -3.38 9.48
CA GLY A 60 -3.47 -2.60 9.93
C GLY A 60 -2.27 -2.85 9.02
N SER A 61 -1.50 -1.80 8.73
CA SER A 61 -0.22 -1.99 8.03
C SER A 61 0.70 -2.80 8.93
N ARG A 62 1.31 -3.86 8.39
CA ARG A 62 2.30 -4.64 9.11
C ARG A 62 3.55 -3.76 9.32
N GLY A 63 4.03 -3.68 10.57
CA GLY A 63 5.28 -2.98 10.86
C GLY A 63 6.43 -3.54 10.01
N TYR A 64 7.18 -2.64 9.37
CA TYR A 64 8.41 -3.01 8.66
C TYR A 64 9.59 -3.00 9.63
N LYS A 65 10.62 -3.80 9.33
CA LYS A 65 11.88 -3.81 10.11
C LYS A 65 12.68 -2.49 9.99
N VAL A 66 12.43 -1.71 8.93
CA VAL A 66 13.18 -0.48 8.62
C VAL A 66 12.38 0.75 9.00
N ASN A 67 12.96 1.62 9.83
CA ASN A 67 12.43 2.94 10.14
C ASN A 67 12.56 3.85 8.91
N ARG A 68 11.42 4.31 8.39
CA ARG A 68 11.36 5.11 7.16
C ARG A 68 12.01 6.49 7.33
N ASP A 69 11.88 7.08 8.50
CA ASP A 69 12.41 8.42 8.80
C ASP A 69 13.94 8.39 8.89
N GLU A 70 14.50 7.37 9.54
CA GLU A 70 15.95 7.15 9.62
C GLU A 70 16.55 6.87 8.23
N LEU A 71 15.88 6.04 7.43
CA LEU A 71 16.31 5.76 6.06
C LEU A 71 16.32 7.03 5.21
N ARG A 72 15.32 7.90 5.38
CA ARG A 72 15.25 9.17 4.65
C ARG A 72 16.41 10.10 5.02
N ALA A 73 16.68 10.26 6.32
CA ALA A 73 17.80 11.09 6.79
C ALA A 73 19.15 10.56 6.26
N TYR A 74 19.33 9.24 6.22
CA TYR A 74 20.56 8.63 5.70
C TYR A 74 20.77 8.90 4.20
N VAL A 75 19.70 8.85 3.41
CA VAL A 75 19.74 9.12 1.96
C VAL A 75 20.00 10.60 1.68
N GLU A 76 19.43 11.51 2.48
CA GLU A 76 19.69 12.95 2.36
C GLU A 76 21.16 13.30 2.67
N GLN A 77 21.77 12.60 3.65
CA GLN A 77 23.18 12.78 3.99
C GLN A 77 24.15 12.17 2.96
N ASN A 78 23.75 11.07 2.30
CA ASN A 78 24.58 10.33 1.35
C ASN A 78 23.83 10.08 0.03
N PRO A 79 23.75 11.07 -0.88
CA PRO A 79 22.98 10.95 -2.12
C PRO A 79 23.53 9.90 -3.09
N ASP A 80 24.82 9.56 -2.99
CA ASP A 80 25.50 8.60 -3.86
C ASP A 80 25.70 7.21 -3.22
N ALA A 81 25.11 6.95 -2.05
CA ALA A 81 25.26 5.66 -1.37
C ALA A 81 24.59 4.52 -2.15
N TYR A 82 25.29 3.37 -2.25
CA TYR A 82 24.75 2.20 -2.91
C TYR A 82 23.79 1.42 -2.00
N LEU A 83 22.80 0.75 -2.59
CA LEU A 83 21.80 -0.06 -1.87
C LEU A 83 22.43 -1.08 -0.90
N HIS A 84 23.57 -1.67 -1.26
CA HIS A 84 24.25 -2.66 -0.42
C HIS A 84 25.01 -2.05 0.76
N GLU A 85 25.41 -0.79 0.68
CA GLU A 85 26.03 -0.06 1.79
C GLU A 85 24.97 0.32 2.82
N ILE A 86 23.85 0.86 2.34
CA ILE A 86 22.67 1.15 3.16
C ILE A 86 22.19 -0.14 3.83
N ALA A 87 22.16 -1.27 3.10
CA ALA A 87 21.74 -2.57 3.64
C ALA A 87 22.59 -3.05 4.83
N LYS A 88 23.90 -2.76 4.81
CA LYS A 88 24.82 -3.08 5.91
C LYS A 88 24.59 -2.19 7.13
N VAL A 89 24.28 -0.91 6.94
CA VAL A 89 24.03 0.02 8.06
C VAL A 89 22.75 -0.35 8.80
N PHE A 90 21.72 -0.78 8.09
CA PHE A 90 20.41 -1.13 8.65
C PHE A 90 20.24 -2.64 8.95
N ASP A 91 21.28 -3.47 8.77
CA ASP A 91 21.23 -4.94 8.91
C ASP A 91 19.98 -5.56 8.24
N CYS A 92 19.73 -5.17 7.00
CA CYS A 92 18.56 -5.57 6.21
C CYS A 92 18.96 -6.11 4.83
N SER A 93 18.02 -6.81 4.18
CA SER A 93 18.25 -7.23 2.79
C SER A 93 18.22 -6.02 1.85
N THR A 94 19.03 -6.06 0.78
CA THR A 94 19.03 -5.04 -0.27
C THR A 94 17.65 -4.84 -0.90
N SER A 95 16.86 -5.91 -1.03
CA SER A 95 15.49 -5.86 -1.53
C SER A 95 14.55 -5.07 -0.60
N THR A 96 14.70 -5.24 0.72
CA THR A 96 13.91 -4.51 1.73
C THR A 96 14.15 -3.01 1.61
N ILE A 97 15.42 -2.61 1.45
CA ILE A 97 15.78 -1.20 1.28
C ILE A 97 15.27 -0.66 -0.06
N PHE A 98 15.38 -1.44 -1.13
CA PHE A 98 14.83 -1.05 -2.43
C PHE A 98 13.34 -0.74 -2.36
N TYR A 99 12.53 -1.62 -1.77
CA TYR A 99 11.08 -1.37 -1.61
C TYR A 99 10.79 -0.23 -0.63
N ALA A 100 11.60 -0.06 0.41
CA ALA A 100 11.46 1.08 1.32
C ALA A 100 11.70 2.41 0.61
N LEU A 101 12.78 2.52 -0.19
CA LEU A 101 13.07 3.71 -1.00
C LEU A 101 12.00 3.97 -2.07
N GLN A 102 11.51 2.90 -2.72
CA GLN A 102 10.41 3.01 -3.68
C GLN A 102 9.14 3.56 -3.03
N SER A 103 8.83 3.14 -1.79
CA SER A 103 7.68 3.66 -1.04
C SER A 103 7.83 5.12 -0.62
N LEU A 104 9.08 5.61 -0.49
CA LEU A 104 9.42 7.01 -0.21
C LEU A 104 9.46 7.87 -1.49
N GLY A 105 9.33 7.28 -2.68
CA GLY A 105 9.40 7.99 -3.96
C GLY A 105 10.82 8.34 -4.41
N VAL A 106 11.85 7.87 -3.71
CA VAL A 106 13.25 8.08 -4.10
C VAL A 106 13.58 7.12 -5.25
N THR A 107 13.66 7.66 -6.46
CA THR A 107 13.99 6.87 -7.67
C THR A 107 15.06 7.56 -8.49
N HIS A 108 16.18 6.88 -8.74
CA HIS A 108 17.16 7.31 -9.74
C HIS A 108 16.66 6.87 -11.12
N LYS A 109 15.97 7.75 -11.85
CA LYS A 109 15.79 7.53 -13.29
C LYS A 109 17.12 7.77 -14.00
N LYS A 110 17.56 6.79 -14.80
CA LYS A 110 18.64 6.99 -15.76
C LYS A 110 18.26 8.16 -16.69
N ARG A 111 18.89 9.33 -16.51
CA ARG A 111 18.91 10.34 -17.57
C ARG A 111 19.83 9.79 -18.67
N PRO A 112 19.35 9.60 -19.91
CA PRO A 112 20.25 9.24 -21.00
C PRO A 112 21.30 10.35 -21.10
N GLN A 113 22.56 9.98 -20.90
CA GLN A 113 23.67 10.90 -21.14
C GLN A 113 23.63 11.26 -22.63
N PRO A 114 23.61 12.54 -23.01
CA PRO A 114 23.71 12.91 -24.42
C PRO A 114 25.05 12.43 -24.94
N THR A 115 25.05 11.29 -25.64
CA THR A 115 26.22 10.79 -26.34
C THR A 115 26.53 11.75 -27.47
N LYS A 116 27.67 12.44 -27.39
CA LYS A 116 28.20 13.21 -28.52
C LYS A 116 28.38 12.23 -29.68
N SER A 117 27.65 12.42 -30.79
CA SER A 117 27.93 11.64 -31.99
C SER A 117 29.35 11.98 -32.43
N LYS A 118 30.18 10.96 -32.67
CA LYS A 118 31.50 11.18 -33.27
C LYS A 118 31.28 11.50 -34.76
N THR A 119 31.19 12.77 -35.10
CA THR A 119 31.30 13.21 -36.50
C THR A 119 32.74 12.94 -36.95
N GLN A 120 32.95 11.97 -37.84
CA GLN A 120 34.23 11.80 -38.53
C GLN A 120 34.35 12.95 -39.53
N THR A 121 35.15 13.97 -39.21
CA THR A 121 35.47 15.05 -40.15
C THR A 121 36.34 14.45 -41.26
N LYS A 122 35.75 14.15 -42.42
CA LYS A 122 36.49 13.80 -43.64
C LYS A 122 37.43 14.98 -43.97
N SER A 123 38.73 14.81 -43.75
CA SER A 123 39.75 15.72 -44.25
C SER A 123 39.67 15.79 -45.77
N LYS A 124 39.36 16.96 -46.33
CA LYS A 124 39.44 17.22 -47.77
C LYS A 124 40.91 17.13 -48.19
N ILE A 125 41.25 16.11 -48.97
CA ILE A 125 42.54 16.03 -49.65
C ILE A 125 42.48 17.02 -50.82
N SER A 126 43.21 18.14 -50.71
CA SER A 126 43.48 19.03 -51.82
C SER A 126 44.46 18.35 -52.77
N LYS A 127 44.04 18.08 -54.01
CA LYS A 127 44.98 17.74 -55.09
C LYS A 127 45.58 19.04 -55.60
N THR A 128 46.91 19.11 -55.62
CA THR A 128 47.67 20.16 -56.29
C THR A 128 48.58 19.51 -57.32
N ASN A 129 48.53 20.07 -58.53
CA ASN A 129 49.22 19.76 -59.79
C ASN A 129 48.82 18.47 -60.51
#